data_AF-A0A5N5TDD0-F1
#
_entry.id   AF-A0A5N5TDD0-F1
#
_cell.length_a   1.000
_cell.length_b   1.000
_cell.length_c   1.000
_cell.angle_alpha   90.00
_cell.angle_beta   90.00
_cell.angle_gamma   90.00
#
_symmetry.space_group_name_H-M   'P 1'
#
loop_
_entity.id
_entity.type
_entity.pdbx_description
1 polymer ?
#
loop_
_entity_poly.entity_id
_entity_poly.type
_entity_poly.pdbx_seq_one_letter_code
_entity_poly.pdbx_strand_id
1 'polypeptide(L)'
;MEWIDKLNKKEESEETKASSSYKTEMVTIKNHILDCSNRFYTLIPHDFGIKNPPLLDNEEYIKNKIDMVNSLKEIEIAYNLLKSESKDSKAMDPIDEAYKKLKTEIEVLEKSSDEFDLINKYLKNTHAATHSHYSLELEEVFKIKRQGEEKRFKPFKKLHNRQLLWHGSRLTNFVGILSQGLRIAPPEAPVTGYMFGKGIYFADMVSKSANYCSTSTANPTGLLLLCDVALGDMYELKGAKSITKLPAGKHSTKGLGATCPDPTEIVKLDDGLQVPLGRPKPTDVKNATLLYNEYIVYDTSQVNIKYLLKTTFKYKY
;
A
#
# COMPACT_ATOMS: atom_id res chain seq x y z
N MET A 1 21.35 -62.05 -16.23
CA MET A 1 21.39 -61.58 -14.83
C MET A 1 22.30 -60.35 -14.65
N GLU A 2 23.45 -60.22 -15.33
CA GLU A 2 24.38 -59.09 -15.12
C GLU A 2 24.00 -57.71 -15.70
N TRP A 3 23.01 -57.61 -16.60
CA TRP A 3 22.63 -56.32 -17.21
C TRP A 3 21.63 -55.51 -16.38
N ILE A 4 20.81 -56.17 -15.55
CA ILE A 4 19.81 -55.51 -14.70
C ILE A 4 20.51 -54.80 -13.52
N ASP A 5 21.56 -55.41 -12.95
CA ASP A 5 22.38 -54.78 -11.90
C ASP A 5 23.16 -53.55 -12.39
N LYS A 6 23.54 -53.50 -13.67
CA LYS A 6 24.21 -52.32 -14.26
C LYS A 6 23.26 -51.16 -14.51
N LEU A 7 21.99 -51.43 -14.81
CA LEU A 7 20.95 -50.41 -14.96
C LEU A 7 20.53 -49.86 -13.59
N ASN A 8 20.27 -50.73 -12.61
CA ASN A 8 19.92 -50.32 -11.24
C ASN A 8 21.03 -49.51 -10.56
N LYS A 9 22.31 -49.90 -10.73
CA LYS A 9 23.46 -49.11 -10.21
C LYS A 9 23.62 -47.76 -10.90
N LYS A 10 23.20 -47.65 -12.17
CA LYS A 10 23.28 -46.39 -12.92
C LYS A 10 22.19 -45.43 -12.45
N GLU A 11 20.95 -45.91 -12.29
CA GLU A 11 19.83 -45.16 -11.72
C GLU A 11 20.11 -44.73 -10.26
N GLU A 12 20.60 -45.61 -9.38
CA GLU A 12 21.01 -45.25 -8.02
C GLU A 12 22.14 -44.20 -8.01
N SER A 13 23.12 -44.30 -8.92
CA SER A 13 24.23 -43.35 -9.00
C SER A 13 23.79 -41.96 -9.52
N GLU A 14 22.79 -41.92 -10.40
CA GLU A 14 22.21 -40.70 -10.95
C GLU A 14 21.28 -40.03 -9.91
N GLU A 15 20.46 -40.80 -9.18
CA GLU A 15 19.67 -40.31 -8.05
C GLU A 15 20.54 -39.77 -6.90
N THR A 16 21.63 -40.47 -6.56
CA THR A 16 22.55 -40.06 -5.49
C THR A 16 23.33 -38.79 -5.87
N LYS A 17 23.74 -38.65 -7.14
CA LYS A 17 24.37 -37.44 -7.67
C LYS A 17 23.39 -36.26 -7.73
N ALA A 18 22.16 -36.50 -8.17
CA ALA A 18 21.10 -35.49 -8.15
C ALA A 18 20.85 -35.03 -6.70
N SER A 19 20.66 -35.96 -5.75
CA SER A 19 20.47 -35.67 -4.32
C SER A 19 21.64 -34.91 -3.68
N SER A 20 22.87 -35.26 -4.05
CA SER A 20 24.08 -34.53 -3.62
C SER A 20 24.15 -33.11 -4.19
N SER A 21 23.88 -32.95 -5.49
CA SER A 21 23.84 -31.65 -6.16
C SER A 21 22.77 -30.73 -5.56
N TYR A 22 21.56 -31.25 -5.31
CA TYR A 22 20.48 -30.52 -4.65
C TYR A 22 20.87 -30.09 -3.23
N LYS A 23 21.55 -30.95 -2.46
CA LYS A 23 22.05 -30.59 -1.12
C LYS A 23 23.09 -29.49 -1.19
N THR A 24 24.03 -29.56 -2.12
CA THR A 24 25.04 -28.50 -2.33
C THR A 24 24.40 -27.17 -2.72
N GLU A 25 23.43 -27.19 -3.63
CA GLU A 25 22.70 -25.98 -4.05
C GLU A 25 21.91 -25.37 -2.90
N MET A 26 21.24 -26.19 -2.08
CA MET A 26 20.54 -25.73 -0.87
C MET A 26 21.48 -25.12 0.17
N VAL A 27 22.68 -25.68 0.36
CA VAL A 27 23.69 -25.09 1.25
C VAL A 27 24.16 -23.75 0.73
N THR A 28 24.41 -23.63 -0.58
CA THR A 28 24.79 -22.37 -1.23
C THR A 28 23.71 -21.29 -1.06
N ILE A 29 22.43 -21.63 -1.28
CA ILE A 29 21.31 -20.70 -1.10
C ILE A 29 21.20 -20.24 0.36
N LYS A 30 21.30 -21.17 1.32
CA LYS A 30 21.27 -20.82 2.75
C LYS A 30 22.41 -19.88 3.14
N ASN A 31 23.62 -20.14 2.66
CA ASN A 31 24.78 -19.28 2.92
C ASN A 31 24.59 -17.89 2.29
N HIS A 32 23.99 -17.81 1.10
CA HIS A 32 23.68 -16.53 0.47
C HIS A 32 22.62 -15.74 1.24
N ILE A 33 21.54 -16.39 1.70
CA ILE A 33 20.52 -15.75 2.55
C ILE A 33 21.13 -15.25 3.86
N LEU A 34 22.01 -16.03 4.47
CA LEU A 34 22.73 -15.64 5.69
C LEU A 34 23.62 -14.41 5.46
N ASP A 35 24.40 -14.39 4.38
CA ASP A 35 25.21 -13.22 4.01
C ASP A 35 24.34 -11.97 3.80
N CYS A 36 23.27 -12.08 3.01
CA CYS A 36 22.35 -10.97 2.77
C CYS A 36 21.69 -10.47 4.08
N SER A 37 21.30 -11.39 4.96
CA SER A 37 20.73 -11.05 6.27
C SER A 37 21.74 -10.28 7.13
N ASN A 38 22.99 -10.78 7.22
CA ASN A 38 24.06 -10.12 7.97
C ASN A 38 24.37 -8.72 7.43
N ARG A 39 24.45 -8.58 6.10
CA ARG A 39 24.66 -7.28 5.44
C ARG A 39 23.53 -6.31 5.75
N PHE A 40 22.27 -6.75 5.71
CA PHE A 40 21.13 -5.91 6.06
C PHE A 40 21.20 -5.41 7.50
N TYR A 41 21.45 -6.28 8.48
CA TYR A 41 21.52 -5.89 9.89
C TYR A 41 22.77 -5.08 10.25
N THR A 42 23.83 -5.18 9.46
CA THR A 42 25.02 -4.32 9.58
C THR A 42 24.73 -2.91 9.05
N LEU A 43 24.01 -2.81 7.92
CA LEU A 43 23.65 -1.51 7.33
C LEU A 43 22.56 -0.78 8.12
N ILE A 44 21.60 -1.52 8.68
CA ILE A 44 20.52 -0.99 9.50
C ILE A 44 20.61 -1.64 10.87
N PRO A 45 21.20 -0.94 11.87
CA PRO A 45 21.31 -1.47 13.22
C PRO A 45 19.94 -1.81 13.80
N HIS A 46 19.83 -2.98 14.41
CA HIS A 46 18.63 -3.45 15.10
C HIS A 46 18.99 -3.85 16.52
N ASP A 47 18.07 -3.62 17.45
CA ASP A 47 18.18 -4.13 18.81
C ASP A 47 17.52 -5.52 18.92
N PHE A 48 18.34 -6.55 19.07
CA PHE A 48 17.90 -7.93 19.32
C PHE A 48 18.12 -8.35 20.79
N GLY A 49 18.59 -7.44 21.64
CA GLY A 49 19.11 -7.75 22.97
C GLY A 49 20.22 -8.80 22.90
N ILE A 50 20.01 -9.94 23.57
CA ILE A 50 20.97 -11.05 23.66
C ILE A 50 20.70 -12.11 22.58
N LYS A 51 19.61 -11.99 21.81
CA LYS A 51 19.24 -12.97 20.78
C LYS A 51 20.01 -12.70 19.49
N ASN A 52 20.26 -13.77 18.74
CA ASN A 52 20.83 -13.65 17.40
C ASN A 52 19.83 -12.98 16.44
N PRO A 53 20.31 -12.18 15.48
CA PRO A 53 19.48 -11.66 14.40
C PRO A 53 18.79 -12.81 13.64
N PRO A 54 17.46 -12.74 13.42
CA PRO A 54 16.74 -13.75 12.64
C PRO A 54 17.11 -13.68 11.16
N LEU A 55 16.99 -14.80 10.42
CA LEU A 55 17.26 -14.81 8.98
C LEU A 55 16.14 -14.13 8.18
N LEU A 56 16.51 -13.49 7.07
CA LEU A 56 15.59 -12.95 6.06
C LEU A 56 15.22 -14.02 5.03
N ASP A 57 14.58 -15.11 5.46
CA ASP A 57 14.41 -16.34 4.67
C ASP A 57 13.00 -16.55 4.09
N ASN A 58 12.06 -15.65 4.37
CA ASN A 58 10.69 -15.75 3.89
C ASN A 58 10.13 -14.39 3.44
N GLU A 59 9.15 -14.45 2.54
CA GLU A 59 8.59 -13.27 1.88
C GLU A 59 7.88 -12.32 2.86
N GLU A 60 7.16 -12.86 3.85
CA GLU A 60 6.47 -12.06 4.86
C GLU A 60 7.46 -11.23 5.67
N TYR A 61 8.56 -11.84 6.12
CA TYR A 61 9.57 -11.16 6.89
C TYR A 61 10.31 -10.11 6.05
N ILE A 62 10.62 -10.41 4.79
CA ILE A 62 11.19 -9.46 3.83
C ILE A 62 10.24 -8.27 3.63
N LYS A 63 8.94 -8.52 3.42
CA LYS A 63 7.92 -7.46 3.28
C LYS A 63 7.87 -6.56 4.50
N ASN A 64 7.86 -7.14 5.71
CA ASN A 64 7.88 -6.38 6.96
C ASN A 64 9.12 -5.48 7.07
N LYS A 65 10.30 -5.94 6.61
CA LYS A 65 11.53 -5.12 6.58
C LYS A 65 11.49 -4.04 5.51
N ILE A 66 10.89 -4.29 4.36
CA ILE A 66 10.67 -3.26 3.33
C ILE A 66 9.75 -2.16 3.87
N ASP A 67 8.64 -2.52 4.52
CA ASP A 67 7.71 -1.57 5.13
C ASP A 67 8.37 -0.75 6.25
N MET A 68 9.25 -1.37 7.02
CA MET A 68 10.08 -0.69 8.02
C MET A 68 10.99 0.35 7.37
N VAL A 69 11.75 -0.02 6.33
CA VAL A 69 12.66 0.92 5.62
C VAL A 69 11.89 2.07 4.97
N ASN A 70 10.74 1.78 4.36
CA ASN A 70 9.87 2.82 3.80
C ASN A 70 9.39 3.79 4.88
N SER A 71 9.00 3.29 6.06
CA SER A 71 8.59 4.13 7.18
C SER A 71 9.74 4.99 7.71
N LEU A 72 10.95 4.44 7.82
CA LEU A 72 12.15 5.18 8.22
C LEU A 72 12.46 6.33 7.25
N LYS A 73 12.30 6.10 5.94
CA LYS A 73 12.46 7.14 4.92
C LYS A 73 11.45 8.29 5.10
N GLU A 74 10.21 7.99 5.46
CA GLU A 74 9.21 9.04 5.72
C GLU A 74 9.52 9.83 7.01
N ILE A 75 10.01 9.15 8.05
CA ILE A 75 10.46 9.80 9.29
C ILE A 75 11.64 10.73 9.01
N GLU A 76 12.59 10.32 8.17
CA GLU A 76 13.73 11.14 7.76
C GLU A 76 13.27 12.42 7.04
N ILE A 77 12.29 12.31 6.15
CA ILE A 77 11.68 13.47 5.48
C ILE A 77 11.01 14.40 6.48
N ALA A 78 10.23 13.86 7.41
CA ALA A 78 9.57 14.65 8.45
C ALA A 78 10.61 15.41 9.30
N TYR A 79 11.69 14.73 9.69
CA TYR A 79 12.78 15.31 10.47
C TYR A 79 13.53 16.41 9.70
N ASN A 80 13.80 16.20 8.41
CA ASN A 80 14.44 17.21 7.55
C ASN A 80 13.54 18.43 7.34
N LEU A 81 12.22 18.23 7.19
CA LEU A 81 11.26 19.33 7.11
C LEU A 81 11.26 20.15 8.40
N LEU A 82 11.23 19.49 9.56
CA LEU A 82 11.29 20.17 10.86
C LEU A 82 12.57 20.98 11.03
N LYS A 83 13.73 20.42 10.62
CA LYS A 83 15.04 21.10 10.70
C LYS A 83 15.23 22.25 9.72
N SER A 84 14.51 22.28 8.62
CA SER A 84 14.67 23.34 7.63
C SER A 84 14.29 24.70 8.23
N GLU A 85 15.21 25.65 8.24
CA GLU A 85 14.94 27.00 8.73
C GLU A 85 14.10 27.77 7.69
N SER A 86 12.96 28.29 8.13
CA SER A 86 12.19 29.24 7.34
C SER A 86 12.74 30.66 7.55
N LYS A 87 12.79 31.48 6.48
CA LYS A 87 13.29 32.86 6.57
C LYS A 87 12.50 33.73 7.55
N ASP A 88 11.26 33.33 7.85
CA ASP A 88 10.32 34.03 8.75
C ASP A 88 10.17 33.32 10.13
N SER A 89 11.00 32.31 10.42
CA SER A 89 10.89 31.41 11.58
C SER A 89 10.82 32.11 12.94
N LYS A 90 11.35 33.33 13.09
CA LYS A 90 11.38 34.06 14.37
C LYS A 90 10.08 34.80 14.71
N ALA A 91 9.15 34.94 13.77
CA ALA A 91 7.93 35.76 13.93
C ALA A 91 6.62 34.94 13.90
N MET A 92 6.71 33.62 13.81
CA MET A 92 5.57 32.77 13.49
C MET A 92 5.37 31.66 14.53
N ASP A 93 4.12 31.26 14.77
CA ASP A 93 3.82 30.14 15.67
C ASP A 93 4.42 28.83 15.12
N PRO A 94 5.00 27.96 15.98
CA PRO A 94 5.61 26.70 15.54
C PRO A 94 4.65 25.75 14.80
N ILE A 95 3.36 25.73 15.15
CA ILE A 95 2.35 24.91 14.49
C ILE A 95 2.11 25.42 13.07
N ASP A 96 1.95 26.74 12.93
CA ASP A 96 1.79 27.35 11.62
C ASP A 96 3.03 27.11 10.75
N GLU A 97 4.24 27.14 11.35
CA GLU A 97 5.48 26.91 10.61
C GLU A 97 5.53 25.49 10.07
N ALA A 98 5.22 24.51 10.92
CA ALA A 98 5.09 23.12 10.52
C ALA A 98 4.01 22.93 9.45
N TYR A 99 2.86 23.60 9.57
CA TYR A 99 1.78 23.57 8.60
C TYR A 99 2.22 24.12 7.23
N LYS A 100 2.89 25.29 7.18
CA LYS A 100 3.43 25.85 5.93
C LYS A 100 4.44 24.91 5.26
N LYS A 101 5.27 24.21 6.05
CA LYS A 101 6.24 23.22 5.55
C LYS A 101 5.57 22.01 4.87
N LEU A 102 4.31 21.70 5.20
CA LEU A 102 3.53 20.67 4.50
C LEU A 102 3.14 21.09 3.08
N LYS A 103 3.16 22.38 2.75
CA LYS A 103 2.79 22.88 1.40
C LYS A 103 1.44 22.34 0.93
N THR A 104 0.48 22.29 1.85
CA THR A 104 -0.83 21.68 1.63
C THR A 104 -1.88 22.47 2.39
N GLU A 105 -2.94 22.85 1.68
CA GLU A 105 -4.15 23.41 2.27
C GLU A 105 -4.96 22.24 2.87
N ILE A 106 -5.28 22.35 4.16
CA ILE A 106 -6.07 21.38 4.93
C ILE A 106 -7.26 22.12 5.54
N GLU A 107 -8.46 21.79 5.09
CA GLU A 107 -9.69 22.42 5.56
C GLU A 107 -10.58 21.37 6.24
N VAL A 108 -11.12 21.68 7.40
CA VAL A 108 -12.06 20.79 8.11
C VAL A 108 -13.37 20.74 7.32
N LEU A 109 -13.83 19.53 6.98
CA LEU A 109 -15.13 19.33 6.36
C LEU A 109 -16.23 19.36 7.43
N GLU A 110 -17.26 20.18 7.19
CA GLU A 110 -18.39 20.30 8.12
C GLU A 110 -19.14 18.97 8.24
N LYS A 111 -19.36 18.50 9.47
CA LYS A 111 -19.96 17.18 9.75
C LYS A 111 -21.44 17.07 9.34
N SER A 112 -22.13 18.20 9.21
CA SER A 112 -23.52 18.31 8.75
C SER A 112 -23.65 18.32 7.22
N SER A 113 -22.54 18.35 6.47
CA SER A 113 -22.56 18.44 5.02
C SER A 113 -22.88 17.09 4.35
N ASP A 114 -23.59 17.13 3.22
CA ASP A 114 -23.87 15.96 2.38
C ASP A 114 -22.59 15.22 1.95
N GLU A 115 -21.51 15.97 1.76
CA GLU A 115 -20.19 15.43 1.41
C GLU A 115 -19.59 14.61 2.55
N PHE A 116 -19.74 15.06 3.80
CA PHE A 116 -19.32 14.27 4.97
C PHE A 116 -20.17 13.00 5.09
N ASP A 117 -21.48 13.10 4.90
CA ASP A 117 -22.39 11.95 4.95
C ASP A 117 -22.09 10.92 3.87
N LEU A 118 -21.75 11.35 2.66
CA LEU A 118 -21.31 10.47 1.58
C LEU A 118 -20.05 9.68 1.97
N ILE A 119 -19.05 10.36 2.53
CA ILE A 119 -17.79 9.75 2.97
C ILE A 119 -18.03 8.79 4.15
N ASN A 120 -18.84 9.20 5.11
CA ASN A 120 -19.23 8.37 6.26
C ASN A 120 -19.98 7.12 5.80
N LYS A 121 -20.89 7.25 4.82
CA LYS A 121 -21.58 6.12 4.19
C LYS A 121 -20.58 5.20 3.48
N TYR A 122 -19.62 5.75 2.73
CA TYR A 122 -18.59 4.95 2.06
C TYR A 122 -17.75 4.15 3.07
N LEU A 123 -17.33 4.78 4.17
CA LEU A 123 -16.60 4.14 5.25
C LEU A 123 -17.43 3.02 5.90
N LYS A 124 -18.70 3.27 6.23
CA LYS A 124 -19.58 2.27 6.87
C LYS A 124 -19.87 1.08 5.95
N ASN A 125 -20.17 1.35 4.68
CA ASN A 125 -20.59 0.31 3.74
C ASN A 125 -19.43 -0.61 3.35
N THR A 126 -18.21 -0.09 3.22
CA THR A 126 -17.10 -0.86 2.63
C THR A 126 -16.14 -1.45 3.66
N HIS A 127 -16.64 -1.68 4.88
CA HIS A 127 -15.94 -2.46 5.89
C HIS A 127 -16.11 -3.95 5.61
N ALA A 128 -15.01 -4.60 5.26
CA ALA A 128 -15.01 -5.99 4.86
C ALA A 128 -15.32 -6.96 6.02
N ALA A 129 -16.14 -7.98 5.75
CA ALA A 129 -16.59 -8.95 6.76
C ALA A 129 -15.45 -9.78 7.36
N THR A 130 -14.38 -10.06 6.59
CA THR A 130 -13.20 -10.79 7.08
C THR A 130 -12.28 -9.94 7.96
N HIS A 131 -12.48 -8.62 8.02
CA HIS A 131 -11.72 -7.69 8.86
C HIS A 131 -12.54 -7.32 10.11
N SER A 132 -13.09 -8.33 10.80
CA SER A 132 -14.05 -8.17 11.90
C SER A 132 -13.42 -7.83 13.26
N HIS A 133 -12.09 -7.95 13.38
CA HIS A 133 -11.30 -7.71 14.60
C HIS A 133 -11.38 -6.27 15.12
N TYR A 134 -11.83 -5.33 14.28
CA TYR A 134 -12.11 -3.95 14.66
C TYR A 134 -13.29 -3.39 13.86
N SER A 135 -13.89 -2.31 14.37
CA SER A 135 -14.73 -1.41 13.59
C SER A 135 -14.09 -0.02 13.51
N LEU A 136 -14.47 0.76 12.49
CA LEU A 136 -13.98 2.12 12.29
C LEU A 136 -15.03 3.13 12.72
N GLU A 137 -14.62 4.09 13.54
CA GLU A 137 -15.38 5.29 13.85
C GLU A 137 -14.75 6.49 13.12
N LEU A 138 -15.54 7.23 12.35
CA LEU A 138 -15.09 8.43 11.67
C LEU A 138 -15.13 9.62 12.64
N GLU A 139 -13.98 10.23 12.91
CA GLU A 139 -13.90 11.40 13.81
C GLU A 139 -13.98 12.71 13.04
N GLU A 140 -13.06 12.90 12.09
CA GLU A 140 -12.91 14.13 11.31
C GLU A 140 -12.60 13.80 9.86
N VAL A 141 -13.06 14.66 8.95
CA VAL A 141 -12.70 14.63 7.53
C VAL A 141 -12.08 15.99 7.19
N PHE A 142 -10.97 15.96 6.49
CA PHE A 142 -10.30 17.15 6.01
C PHE A 142 -10.26 17.12 4.48
N LYS A 143 -10.63 18.23 3.85
CA LYS A 143 -10.35 18.48 2.43
C LYS A 143 -8.88 18.81 2.29
N ILE A 144 -8.22 18.13 1.35
CA ILE A 144 -6.79 18.24 1.13
C ILE A 144 -6.56 18.84 -0.26
N LYS A 145 -5.73 19.88 -0.31
CA LYS A 145 -5.27 20.47 -1.56
C LYS A 145 -3.77 20.74 -1.49
N ARG A 146 -3.02 19.78 -2.03
CA ARG A 146 -1.57 19.84 -2.09
C ARG A 146 -1.08 20.82 -3.14
N GLN A 147 0.00 21.55 -2.84
CA GLN A 147 0.59 22.51 -3.77
C GLN A 147 1.02 21.82 -5.09
N GLY A 148 0.46 22.29 -6.21
CA GLY A 148 0.80 21.83 -7.56
C GLY A 148 0.18 20.49 -7.99
N GLU A 149 -0.49 19.75 -7.09
CA GLU A 149 -1.04 18.44 -7.38
C GLU A 149 -2.18 18.49 -8.40
N GLU A 150 -3.12 19.44 -8.26
CA GLU A 150 -4.20 19.62 -9.23
C GLU A 150 -3.67 19.97 -10.63
N LYS A 151 -2.61 20.78 -10.72
CA LYS A 151 -1.96 21.12 -11.99
C LYS A 151 -1.35 19.87 -12.64
N ARG A 152 -0.70 19.02 -11.84
CA ARG A 152 -0.11 17.74 -12.30
C ARG A 152 -1.19 16.73 -12.72
N PHE A 153 -2.32 16.70 -12.02
CA PHE A 153 -3.44 15.81 -12.29
C PHE A 153 -4.32 16.26 -13.47
N LYS A 154 -4.28 17.54 -13.85
CA LYS A 154 -5.10 18.14 -14.92
C LYS A 154 -5.15 17.33 -16.23
N PRO A 155 -4.04 16.74 -16.76
CA PRO A 155 -4.09 15.91 -17.96
C PRO A 155 -5.01 14.68 -17.82
N PHE A 156 -5.14 14.15 -16.60
CA PHE A 156 -5.89 12.96 -16.29
C PHE A 156 -7.35 13.23 -15.89
N LYS A 157 -7.76 14.49 -15.67
CA LYS A 157 -9.18 14.82 -15.39
C LYS A 157 -10.12 14.38 -16.52
N LYS A 158 -9.61 14.32 -17.76
CA LYS A 158 -10.36 13.87 -18.95
C LYS A 158 -10.28 12.36 -19.19
N LEU A 159 -9.40 11.65 -18.47
CA LEU A 159 -9.31 10.20 -18.58
C LEU A 159 -10.59 9.58 -17.99
N HIS A 160 -11.15 8.59 -18.68
CA HIS A 160 -12.33 7.88 -18.21
C HIS A 160 -12.01 7.05 -16.96
N ASN A 161 -13.06 6.54 -16.31
CA ASN A 161 -12.94 5.63 -15.16
C ASN A 161 -12.08 6.23 -14.02
N ARG A 162 -12.38 7.46 -13.63
CA ARG A 162 -11.88 8.04 -12.39
C ARG A 162 -12.68 7.52 -11.21
N GLN A 163 -11.99 7.04 -10.19
CA GLN A 163 -12.61 6.51 -8.98
C GLN A 163 -12.01 7.15 -7.73
N LEU A 164 -12.87 7.43 -6.75
CA LEU A 164 -12.47 7.86 -5.42
C LEU A 164 -12.15 6.62 -4.59
N LEU A 165 -10.87 6.40 -4.28
CA LEU A 165 -10.40 5.15 -3.66
C LEU A 165 -9.61 5.38 -2.37
N TRP A 166 -9.63 4.38 -1.50
CA TRP A 166 -8.97 4.40 -0.19
C TRP A 166 -7.48 4.11 -0.31
N HIS A 167 -6.68 4.88 0.42
CA HIS A 167 -5.28 4.57 0.68
C HIS A 167 -4.99 4.71 2.18
N GLY A 168 -4.42 3.68 2.79
CA GLY A 168 -4.01 3.70 4.19
C GLY A 168 -2.50 3.56 4.30
N SER A 169 -1.95 4.20 5.32
CA SER A 169 -0.52 4.19 5.62
C SER A 169 -0.32 4.48 7.10
N ARG A 170 0.87 4.17 7.63
CA ARG A 170 1.23 4.51 9.02
C ARG A 170 1.13 6.00 9.27
N LEU A 171 0.73 6.39 10.48
CA LEU A 171 0.64 7.79 10.91
C LEU A 171 1.94 8.58 10.63
N THR A 172 3.10 7.97 10.88
CA THR A 172 4.43 8.56 10.66
C THR A 172 4.68 8.97 9.22
N ASN A 173 3.98 8.36 8.26
CA ASN A 173 4.21 8.59 6.84
C ASN A 173 3.45 9.82 6.31
N PHE A 174 2.44 10.31 7.05
CA PHE A 174 1.56 11.37 6.56
C PHE A 174 2.26 12.71 6.39
N VAL A 175 3.32 13.02 7.13
CA VAL A 175 4.11 14.24 6.89
C VAL A 175 4.76 14.21 5.51
N GLY A 176 5.34 13.08 5.12
CA GLY A 176 5.91 12.89 3.78
C GLY A 176 4.83 12.85 2.69
N ILE A 177 3.71 12.16 2.94
CA ILE A 177 2.60 12.08 1.99
C ILE A 177 1.91 13.45 1.81
N LEU A 178 1.80 14.28 2.85
CA LEU A 178 1.22 15.62 2.78
C LEU A 178 2.22 16.67 2.28
N SER A 179 3.53 16.46 2.35
CA SER A 179 4.51 17.38 1.75
C SER A 179 4.86 17.04 0.29
N GLN A 180 5.05 15.76 -0.03
CA GLN A 180 5.59 15.30 -1.32
C GLN A 180 4.61 14.50 -2.18
N GLY A 181 3.54 13.98 -1.58
CA GLY A 181 2.49 13.21 -2.25
C GLY A 181 2.71 11.71 -2.11
N LEU A 182 1.80 10.92 -2.65
CA LEU A 182 2.00 9.48 -2.78
C LEU A 182 3.11 9.21 -3.81
N ARG A 183 4.09 8.40 -3.42
CA ARG A 183 5.28 8.11 -4.23
C ARG A 183 5.35 6.63 -4.56
N ILE A 184 5.92 6.34 -5.72
CA ILE A 184 6.26 4.98 -6.11
C ILE A 184 7.58 4.61 -5.45
N ALA A 185 7.71 3.36 -5.01
CA ALA A 185 8.95 2.85 -4.44
C ALA A 185 10.12 3.07 -5.42
N PRO A 186 11.30 3.45 -4.92
CA PRO A 186 12.44 3.80 -5.77
C PRO A 186 13.00 2.55 -6.51
N PRO A 187 13.78 2.72 -7.59
CA PRO A 187 14.30 1.61 -8.40
C PRO A 187 15.08 0.55 -7.61
N GLU A 188 15.75 0.95 -6.52
CA GLU A 188 16.60 0.10 -5.68
C GLU A 188 15.77 -0.77 -4.72
N ALA A 189 14.52 -0.39 -4.42
CA ALA A 189 13.66 -1.21 -3.56
C ALA A 189 13.41 -2.58 -4.22
N PRO A 190 13.39 -3.70 -3.47
CA PRO A 190 12.98 -4.98 -4.04
C PRO A 190 11.53 -4.93 -4.54
N VAL A 191 11.22 -5.71 -5.57
CA VAL A 191 9.83 -5.84 -6.06
C VAL A 191 9.04 -6.85 -5.20
N THR A 192 9.74 -7.76 -4.53
CA THR A 192 9.19 -8.69 -3.53
C THR A 192 8.39 -7.93 -2.47
N GLY A 193 7.18 -8.39 -2.15
CA GLY A 193 6.24 -7.68 -1.26
C GLY A 193 5.22 -6.78 -1.98
N TYR A 194 5.40 -6.49 -3.27
CA TYR A 194 4.43 -5.78 -4.11
C TYR A 194 3.73 -6.73 -5.08
N MET A 195 2.45 -7.03 -4.83
CA MET A 195 1.67 -8.02 -5.58
C MET A 195 1.63 -7.75 -7.10
N PHE A 196 1.63 -6.48 -7.49
CA PHE A 196 1.53 -6.03 -8.88
C PHE A 196 2.68 -5.11 -9.30
N GLY A 197 3.85 -5.26 -8.68
CA GLY A 197 5.01 -4.41 -8.94
C GLY A 197 4.95 -3.05 -8.26
N LYS A 198 5.94 -2.20 -8.52
CA LYS A 198 6.07 -0.89 -7.85
C LYS A 198 5.06 0.10 -8.42
N GLY A 199 4.07 0.46 -7.63
CA GLY A 199 3.05 1.46 -7.98
C GLY A 199 2.42 2.02 -6.71
N ILE A 200 1.45 2.91 -6.88
CA ILE A 200 0.63 3.40 -5.77
C ILE A 200 -0.61 2.52 -5.68
N TYR A 201 -0.80 1.89 -4.52
CA TYR A 201 -1.88 0.94 -4.27
C TYR A 201 -3.06 1.60 -3.59
N PHE A 202 -4.25 1.27 -4.07
CA PHE A 202 -5.53 1.70 -3.55
C PHE A 202 -6.49 0.52 -3.41
N ALA A 203 -7.52 0.68 -2.58
CA ALA A 203 -8.61 -0.27 -2.45
C ALA A 203 -9.96 0.45 -2.52
N ASP A 204 -10.99 -0.27 -2.95
CA ASP A 204 -12.39 0.16 -2.89
C ASP A 204 -13.06 -0.21 -1.55
N MET A 205 -12.39 -1.05 -0.74
CA MET A 205 -12.80 -1.44 0.60
C MET A 205 -12.00 -0.69 1.68
N VAL A 206 -12.67 0.10 2.52
CA VAL A 206 -11.99 0.92 3.54
C VAL A 206 -11.14 0.07 4.48
N SER A 207 -11.65 -1.08 4.96
CA SER A 207 -10.94 -1.88 5.96
C SER A 207 -9.69 -2.55 5.41
N LYS A 208 -9.61 -2.76 4.08
CA LYS A 208 -8.39 -3.24 3.43
C LYS A 208 -7.28 -2.20 3.50
N SER A 209 -7.61 -0.94 3.18
CA SER A 209 -6.67 0.17 3.32
C SER A 209 -6.36 0.47 4.80
N ALA A 210 -7.34 0.37 5.69
CA ALA A 210 -7.20 0.61 7.12
C ALA A 210 -6.17 -0.30 7.80
N ASN A 211 -6.00 -1.54 7.34
CA ASN A 211 -4.95 -2.43 7.86
C ASN A 211 -3.53 -1.87 7.68
N TYR A 212 -3.30 -0.99 6.70
CA TYR A 212 -2.01 -0.34 6.47
C TYR A 212 -1.74 0.83 7.45
N CYS A 213 -2.75 1.29 8.19
CA CYS A 213 -2.56 2.29 9.24
C CYS A 213 -1.69 1.80 10.40
N SER A 214 -1.58 0.48 10.59
CA SER A 214 -0.78 -0.16 11.65
C SER A 214 -1.13 0.35 13.06
N THR A 215 -2.42 0.59 13.33
CA THR A 215 -2.93 0.98 14.64
C THR A 215 -2.91 -0.19 15.63
N SER A 216 -3.12 0.09 16.91
CA SER A 216 -3.24 -0.92 17.97
C SER A 216 -4.24 -0.48 19.04
N THR A 217 -4.54 -1.35 20.01
CA THR A 217 -5.38 -0.97 21.17
C THR A 217 -4.78 0.17 21.98
N ALA A 218 -3.45 0.24 22.07
CA ALA A 218 -2.74 1.32 22.76
C ALA A 218 -2.68 2.62 21.94
N ASN A 219 -2.76 2.52 20.61
CA ASN A 219 -2.78 3.68 19.70
C ASN A 219 -3.83 3.45 18.59
N PRO A 220 -5.12 3.67 18.89
CA PRO A 220 -6.22 3.29 18.01
C PRO A 220 -6.52 4.33 16.93
N THR A 221 -5.87 5.49 16.95
CA THR A 221 -6.10 6.56 15.97
C THR A 221 -5.35 6.28 14.69
N GLY A 222 -6.06 6.14 13.59
CA GLY A 222 -5.49 5.99 12.25
C GLY A 222 -5.88 7.12 11.32
N LEU A 223 -5.06 7.32 10.29
CA LEU A 223 -5.32 8.24 9.20
C LEU A 223 -5.51 7.47 7.89
N LEU A 224 -6.52 7.87 7.12
CA LEU A 224 -6.87 7.29 5.82
C LEU A 224 -6.98 8.40 4.78
N LEU A 225 -6.63 8.10 3.53
CA LEU A 225 -6.84 8.99 2.40
C LEU A 225 -7.97 8.49 1.52
N LEU A 226 -8.70 9.43 0.94
CA LEU A 226 -9.50 9.23 -0.27
C LEU A 226 -8.86 10.02 -1.41
N CYS A 227 -8.56 9.34 -2.50
CA CYS A 227 -7.86 9.92 -3.64
C CYS A 227 -8.71 9.77 -4.90
N ASP A 228 -8.75 10.83 -5.72
CA ASP A 228 -9.24 10.79 -7.09
C ASP A 228 -8.16 10.15 -7.96
N VAL A 229 -8.40 8.89 -8.34
CA VAL A 229 -7.46 8.06 -9.07
C VAL A 229 -7.95 7.88 -10.50
N ALA A 230 -7.15 8.33 -11.46
CA ALA A 230 -7.45 8.21 -12.87
C ALA A 230 -7.02 6.84 -13.41
N LEU A 231 -7.93 5.87 -13.39
CA LEU A 231 -7.63 4.48 -13.73
C LEU A 231 -7.60 4.23 -15.23
N GLY A 232 -8.45 4.91 -16.01
CA GLY A 232 -8.60 4.65 -17.44
C GLY A 232 -8.89 3.17 -17.74
N ASP A 233 -8.30 2.69 -18.83
CA ASP A 233 -8.31 1.27 -19.18
C ASP A 233 -7.39 0.45 -18.25
N MET A 234 -8.02 -0.38 -17.42
CA MET A 234 -7.33 -1.19 -16.43
C MET A 234 -6.82 -2.50 -17.05
N TYR A 235 -5.65 -2.95 -16.61
CA TYR A 235 -5.13 -4.29 -16.83
C TYR A 235 -5.59 -5.20 -15.67
N GLU A 236 -6.55 -6.08 -15.94
CA GLU A 236 -7.16 -6.91 -14.90
C GLU A 236 -6.37 -8.20 -14.67
N LEU A 237 -6.09 -8.50 -13.39
CA LEU A 237 -5.30 -9.65 -12.97
C LEU A 237 -5.98 -10.38 -11.81
N LYS A 238 -5.96 -11.71 -11.86
CA LYS A 238 -6.58 -12.57 -10.84
C LYS A 238 -5.64 -12.99 -9.70
N GLY A 239 -4.35 -12.76 -9.88
CA GLY A 239 -3.32 -13.11 -8.91
C GLY A 239 -2.01 -12.36 -9.18
N ALA A 240 -1.07 -12.54 -8.26
CA ALA A 240 0.17 -11.78 -8.22
C ALA A 240 0.94 -11.85 -9.55
N LYS A 241 1.38 -10.69 -10.03
CA LYS A 241 2.21 -10.57 -11.21
C LYS A 241 3.02 -9.29 -11.10
N SER A 242 4.34 -9.42 -10.99
CA SER A 242 5.25 -8.28 -10.97
C SER A 242 5.18 -7.49 -12.28
N ILE A 243 4.52 -6.32 -12.26
CA ILE A 243 4.40 -5.43 -13.42
C ILE A 243 5.55 -4.42 -13.37
N THR A 244 6.38 -4.43 -14.41
CA THR A 244 7.41 -3.42 -14.66
C THR A 244 6.99 -2.43 -15.75
N LYS A 245 6.11 -2.87 -16.65
CA LYS A 245 5.55 -2.06 -17.74
C LYS A 245 4.12 -2.53 -18.03
N LEU A 246 3.20 -1.58 -18.17
CA LEU A 246 1.82 -1.86 -18.55
C LEU A 246 1.73 -2.30 -20.03
N PRO A 247 0.78 -3.20 -20.37
CA PRO A 247 0.44 -3.47 -21.75
C PRO A 247 0.01 -2.20 -22.50
N ALA A 248 0.16 -2.19 -23.82
CA ALA A 248 -0.24 -1.05 -24.65
C ALA A 248 -1.73 -0.72 -24.45
N GLY A 249 -2.04 0.57 -24.33
CA GLY A 249 -3.40 1.06 -24.09
C GLY A 249 -3.92 0.87 -22.66
N LYS A 250 -3.12 0.33 -21.73
CA LYS A 250 -3.48 0.24 -20.31
C LYS A 250 -2.85 1.37 -19.51
N HIS A 251 -3.61 1.90 -18.56
CA HIS A 251 -3.22 3.05 -17.74
C HIS A 251 -3.02 2.67 -16.27
N SER A 252 -3.57 1.54 -15.82
CA SER A 252 -3.49 1.06 -14.45
C SER A 252 -3.67 -0.46 -14.41
N THR A 253 -3.45 -1.06 -13.24
CA THR A 253 -3.72 -2.47 -12.96
C THR A 253 -4.88 -2.59 -11.98
N LYS A 254 -5.76 -3.58 -12.18
CA LYS A 254 -6.79 -3.97 -11.22
C LYS A 254 -6.57 -5.42 -10.78
N GLY A 255 -6.26 -5.61 -9.51
CA GLY A 255 -6.34 -6.91 -8.85
C GLY A 255 -7.80 -7.27 -8.63
N LEU A 256 -8.27 -8.37 -9.21
CA LEU A 256 -9.65 -8.81 -9.13
C LEU A 256 -9.90 -9.59 -7.83
N GLY A 257 -10.69 -9.02 -6.93
CA GLY A 257 -11.11 -9.63 -5.68
C GLY A 257 -12.35 -10.52 -5.82
N ALA A 258 -12.49 -11.47 -4.89
CA ALA A 258 -13.69 -12.29 -4.72
C ALA A 258 -14.89 -11.48 -4.21
N THR A 259 -14.67 -10.32 -3.59
CA THR A 259 -15.69 -9.41 -3.07
C THR A 259 -15.37 -7.98 -3.51
N CYS A 260 -16.39 -7.22 -3.92
CA CYS A 260 -16.28 -5.79 -4.20
C CYS A 260 -17.53 -5.03 -3.72
N PRO A 261 -17.47 -3.70 -3.59
CA PRO A 261 -18.68 -2.89 -3.41
C PRO A 261 -19.67 -3.11 -4.56
N ASP A 262 -20.97 -3.08 -4.30
CA ASP A 262 -21.98 -3.30 -5.33
C ASP A 262 -21.86 -2.22 -6.44
N PRO A 263 -21.57 -2.63 -7.70
CA PRO A 263 -21.41 -1.68 -8.79
C PRO A 263 -22.70 -0.94 -9.16
N THR A 264 -23.87 -1.43 -8.73
CA THR A 264 -25.17 -0.77 -8.96
C THR A 264 -25.41 0.41 -8.00
N GLU A 265 -24.68 0.46 -6.89
CA GLU A 265 -24.76 1.52 -5.88
C GLU A 265 -23.65 2.58 -6.02
N ILE A 266 -22.92 2.60 -7.15
CA ILE A 266 -21.91 3.62 -7.42
C ILE A 266 -22.57 5.00 -7.52
N VAL A 267 -22.10 5.93 -6.70
CA VAL A 267 -22.48 7.35 -6.81
C VAL A 267 -21.51 8.04 -7.77
N LYS A 268 -22.03 8.82 -8.71
CA LYS A 268 -21.23 9.68 -9.60
C LYS A 268 -21.38 11.12 -9.17
N LEU A 269 -20.26 11.79 -8.94
CA LEU A 269 -20.22 13.23 -8.67
C LEU A 269 -20.35 14.02 -9.98
N ASP A 270 -20.63 15.32 -9.87
CA ASP A 270 -20.87 16.22 -11.02
C ASP A 270 -19.74 16.26 -12.04
N ASP A 271 -18.49 16.02 -11.59
CA ASP A 271 -17.29 16.00 -12.44
C ASP A 271 -16.98 14.62 -13.03
N GLY A 272 -17.89 13.66 -12.87
CA GLY A 272 -17.78 12.28 -13.36
C GLY A 272 -16.97 11.34 -12.46
N LEU A 273 -16.46 11.81 -11.31
CA LEU A 273 -15.77 10.96 -10.34
C LEU A 273 -16.74 9.93 -9.75
N GLN A 274 -16.34 8.65 -9.78
CA GLN A 274 -17.13 7.54 -9.26
C GLN A 274 -16.74 7.22 -7.81
N VAL A 275 -17.73 7.07 -6.93
CA VAL A 275 -17.55 6.68 -5.53
C VAL A 275 -18.15 5.28 -5.34
N PRO A 276 -17.34 4.21 -5.30
CA PRO A 276 -17.84 2.83 -5.21
C PRO A 276 -18.20 2.48 -3.76
N LEU A 277 -19.27 3.10 -3.26
CA LEU A 277 -19.71 3.00 -1.86
C LEU A 277 -20.78 1.94 -1.60
N GLY A 278 -21.07 1.09 -2.58
CA GLY A 278 -22.04 0.01 -2.45
C GLY A 278 -21.70 -0.97 -1.34
N ARG A 279 -22.71 -1.70 -0.84
CA ARG A 279 -22.44 -2.76 0.14
C ARG A 279 -21.62 -3.88 -0.50
N PRO A 280 -20.78 -4.60 0.26
CA PRO A 280 -19.89 -5.59 -0.31
C PRO A 280 -20.70 -6.79 -0.80
N LYS A 281 -20.42 -7.25 -2.02
CA LYS A 281 -21.02 -8.44 -2.61
C LYS A 281 -19.97 -9.34 -3.27
N PRO A 282 -20.22 -10.65 -3.38
CA PRO A 282 -19.39 -11.56 -4.17
C PRO A 282 -19.29 -11.11 -5.63
N THR A 283 -18.13 -11.34 -6.24
CA THR A 283 -17.89 -11.10 -7.67
C THR A 283 -18.02 -12.38 -8.47
N ASP A 284 -18.19 -12.27 -9.79
CA ASP A 284 -18.21 -13.42 -10.71
C ASP A 284 -16.80 -13.94 -11.07
N VAL A 285 -15.76 -13.46 -10.37
CA VAL A 285 -14.36 -13.78 -10.67
C VAL A 285 -14.04 -15.20 -10.23
N LYS A 286 -14.08 -16.14 -11.19
CA LYS A 286 -13.65 -17.53 -10.95
C LYS A 286 -12.17 -17.59 -10.57
N ASN A 287 -11.87 -18.35 -9.52
CA ASN A 287 -10.52 -18.60 -8.97
C ASN A 287 -9.78 -17.30 -8.60
N ALA A 288 -10.47 -16.34 -7.98
CA ALA A 288 -9.84 -15.14 -7.45
C ALA A 288 -8.85 -15.51 -6.33
N THR A 289 -7.59 -15.06 -6.44
CA THR A 289 -6.62 -15.24 -5.34
C THR A 289 -6.63 -14.08 -4.36
N LEU A 290 -7.36 -13.00 -4.67
CA LEU A 290 -7.55 -11.85 -3.80
C LEU A 290 -8.94 -11.89 -3.18
N LEU A 291 -9.06 -11.57 -1.89
CA LEU A 291 -10.37 -11.44 -1.24
C LEU A 291 -11.12 -10.19 -1.70
N TYR A 292 -10.40 -9.08 -1.90
CA TYR A 292 -10.94 -7.78 -2.29
C TYR A 292 -10.09 -7.14 -3.38
N ASN A 293 -10.66 -6.21 -4.14
CA ASN A 293 -9.96 -5.55 -5.24
C ASN A 293 -8.71 -4.78 -4.78
N GLU A 294 -7.81 -4.54 -5.74
CA GLU A 294 -6.72 -3.58 -5.64
C GLU A 294 -6.64 -2.77 -6.92
N TYR A 295 -6.27 -1.50 -6.81
CA TYR A 295 -6.07 -0.61 -7.94
C TYR A 295 -4.68 -0.02 -7.84
N ILE A 296 -3.92 -0.13 -8.92
CA ILE A 296 -2.51 0.25 -8.94
C ILE A 296 -2.27 1.18 -10.11
N VAL A 297 -1.73 2.35 -9.82
CA VAL A 297 -1.22 3.30 -10.83
C VAL A 297 0.30 3.36 -10.76
N TYR A 298 0.92 3.52 -11.93
CA TYR A 298 2.38 3.50 -12.10
C TYR A 298 2.93 4.88 -12.47
N ASP A 299 2.09 5.91 -12.39
CA ASP A 299 2.44 7.32 -12.55
C ASP A 299 1.79 8.11 -11.40
N THR A 300 2.62 8.87 -10.65
CA THR A 300 2.17 9.69 -9.52
C THR A 300 1.25 10.84 -9.95
N SER A 301 1.25 11.20 -11.23
CA SER A 301 0.37 12.22 -11.79
C SER A 301 -1.08 11.73 -12.03
N GLN A 302 -1.33 10.42 -11.96
CA GLN A 302 -2.67 9.82 -12.00
C GLN A 302 -3.44 9.93 -10.67
N VAL A 303 -2.86 10.58 -9.66
CA VAL A 303 -3.43 10.66 -8.31
C VAL A 303 -3.59 12.10 -7.88
N ASN A 304 -4.76 12.41 -7.33
CA ASN A 304 -5.05 13.67 -6.65
C ASN A 304 -5.69 13.36 -5.29
N ILE A 305 -5.01 13.70 -4.19
CA ILE A 305 -5.53 13.46 -2.84
C ILE A 305 -6.67 14.45 -2.61
N LYS A 306 -7.85 13.93 -2.22
CA LYS A 306 -9.05 14.75 -2.00
C LYS A 306 -9.35 14.93 -0.53
N TYR A 307 -9.28 13.84 0.24
CA TYR A 307 -9.62 13.85 1.64
C TYR A 307 -8.60 13.11 2.50
N LEU A 308 -8.41 13.62 3.70
CA LEU A 308 -7.75 12.95 4.82
C LEU A 308 -8.80 12.70 5.89
N LEU A 309 -8.89 11.47 6.37
CA LEU A 309 -9.85 11.08 7.39
C LEU A 309 -9.09 10.70 8.65
N LYS A 310 -9.54 11.25 9.79
CA LYS A 310 -9.14 10.78 11.11
C LYS A 310 -10.18 9.78 11.59
N THR A 311 -9.72 8.56 11.86
CA THR A 311 -10.58 7.45 12.27
C THR A 311 -10.07 6.80 13.54
N THR A 312 -10.97 6.38 14.41
CA THR A 312 -10.64 5.57 15.59
C THR A 312 -11.01 4.11 15.36
N PHE A 313 -10.03 3.24 15.56
CA PHE A 313 -10.17 1.79 15.46
C PHE A 313 -10.67 1.24 16.79
N LYS A 314 -11.91 0.75 16.80
CA LYS A 314 -12.51 0.06 17.95
C LYS A 314 -12.23 -1.43 17.83
N TYR A 315 -11.15 -1.88 18.46
CA TYR A 315 -10.80 -3.30 18.51
C TYR A 315 -11.83 -4.08 19.33
N LYS A 316 -12.20 -5.26 18.85
CA LYS A 316 -13.09 -6.19 19.54
C LYS A 316 -12.24 -7.22 20.29
N TYR A 317 -12.66 -7.54 21.50
CA TYR A 317 -12.10 -8.62 22.33
C TYR A 317 -12.90 -9.90 22.12
#